data_AF-A0A950GNH9-F1
#
_entry.id   AF-A0A950GNH9-F1
#
_cell.length_a   1.000
_cell.length_b   1.000
_cell.length_c   1.000
_cell.angle_alpha   90.00
_cell.angle_beta   90.00
_cell.angle_gamma   90.00
#
_symmetry.space_group_name_H-M   'P 1'
#
loop_
_entity.id
_entity.type
_entity.pdbx_description
1 polymer ?
#
loop_
_entity_poly.entity_id
_entity_poly.type
_entity_poly.pdbx_seq_one_letter_code
_entity_poly.pdbx_strand_id
1 'polypeptide(L)'
;MQHPMPQLNALKAFEAAARHLSLTKAAQELHVTAGALSHQIRGLEELLGLKLFERGVRSIALTRAGLRLYPGLRAGFTQIR
;
A
#
# COMPACT_ATOMS: atom_id res chain seq x y z
N MET A 1 -11.20 16.69 15.01
CA MET A 1 -10.43 16.69 13.75
C MET A 1 -10.85 15.47 12.95
N GLN A 2 -11.64 15.66 11.89
CA GLN A 2 -12.05 14.57 11.00
C GLN A 2 -10.86 14.29 10.08
N HIS A 3 -10.06 13.27 10.37
CA HIS A 3 -9.02 12.83 9.45
C HIS A 3 -9.74 12.17 8.27
N PRO A 4 -9.57 12.65 7.02
CA PRO A 4 -10.20 12.02 5.87
C PRO A 4 -9.78 10.55 5.84
N MET A 5 -10.75 9.64 5.79
CA MET A 5 -10.42 8.24 5.72
C MET A 5 -9.74 7.95 4.38
N PRO A 6 -8.64 7.17 4.38
CA PRO A 6 -8.00 6.78 3.14
C PRO A 6 -8.99 6.00 2.28
N GLN A 7 -8.92 6.22 0.96
CA GLN A 7 -9.74 5.49 0.02
C GLN A 7 -9.40 4.00 0.09
N LEU A 8 -10.41 3.13 -0.02
CA LEU A 8 -10.23 1.67 0.05
C LEU A 8 -9.20 1.17 -0.98
N ASN A 9 -9.16 1.78 -2.17
CA ASN A 9 -8.20 1.45 -3.22
C ASN A 9 -6.75 1.71 -2.79
N ALA A 10 -6.50 2.78 -2.02
CA ALA A 10 -5.17 3.09 -1.52
C ALA A 10 -4.70 2.07 -0.47
N LEU A 11 -5.60 1.63 0.41
CA LEU A 11 -5.35 0.56 1.36
C LEU A 11 -5.09 -0.79 0.67
N LYS A 12 -5.90 -1.13 -0.35
CA LYS A 12 -5.71 -2.33 -1.17
C LYS A 12 -4.38 -2.31 -1.92
N ALA A 13 -4.03 -1.16 -2.52
CA ALA A 13 -2.77 -0.97 -3.23
C ALA A 13 -1.56 -1.19 -2.32
N PHE A 14 -1.59 -0.63 -1.11
CA PHE A 14 -0.56 -0.85 -0.11
C PHE A 14 -0.48 -2.32 0.33
N GLU A 15 -1.60 -2.97 0.67
CA GLU A 15 -1.58 -4.39 1.09
C GLU A 15 -0.98 -5.29 0.00
N ALA A 16 -1.43 -5.14 -1.25
CA ALA A 16 -0.95 -5.94 -2.36
C ALA A 16 0.54 -5.70 -2.62
N ALA A 17 0.99 -4.43 -2.60
CA ALA A 17 2.40 -4.09 -2.77
C ALA A 17 3.27 -4.62 -1.62
N ALA A 18 2.76 -4.58 -0.38
CA ALA A 18 3.43 -5.08 0.81
C ALA A 18 3.58 -6.61 0.77
N ARG A 19 2.56 -7.32 0.31
CA ARG A 19 2.58 -8.78 0.15
C ARG A 19 3.56 -9.24 -0.93
N HIS A 20 3.60 -8.55 -2.06
CA HIS A 20 4.47 -8.93 -3.19
C HIS A 20 5.88 -8.36 -3.12
N LEU A 21 6.10 -7.36 -2.27
CA LEU A 21 7.31 -6.51 -2.29
C LEU A 21 7.65 -6.03 -3.70
N SER A 22 6.61 -5.77 -4.51
CA SER A 22 6.72 -5.36 -5.90
C SER A 22 5.49 -4.57 -6.33
N LEU A 23 5.70 -3.32 -6.78
CA LEU A 23 4.63 -2.50 -7.34
C LEU A 23 4.08 -3.10 -8.64
N THR A 24 4.93 -3.71 -9.47
CA THR A 24 4.50 -4.30 -10.74
C THR A 24 3.58 -5.49 -10.54
N LYS A 25 3.95 -6.43 -9.66
CA LYS A 25 3.11 -7.61 -9.37
C LYS A 25 1.79 -7.22 -8.70
N ALA A 26 1.83 -6.26 -7.76
CA ALA A 26 0.63 -5.75 -7.11
C ALA A 26 -0.32 -5.04 -8.09
N ALA A 27 0.22 -4.26 -9.02
CA ALA A 27 -0.58 -3.60 -10.05
C ALA A 27 -1.25 -4.61 -10.99
N GLN A 28 -0.52 -5.67 -11.37
CA GLN A 28 -1.07 -6.77 -12.16
C GLN A 28 -2.21 -7.50 -11.44
N GLU A 29 -2.04 -7.82 -10.15
CA GLU A 29 -3.11 -8.46 -9.35
C GLU A 29 -4.35 -7.58 -9.24
N LEU A 30 -4.17 -6.28 -9.05
CA LEU A 30 -5.28 -5.34 -8.89
C LEU A 30 -5.86 -4.85 -10.22
N HIS A 31 -5.39 -5.37 -11.36
CA HIS A 31 -5.81 -4.96 -12.71
C HIS A 31 -5.70 -3.44 -12.96
N VAL A 32 -4.63 -2.82 -12.44
CA VAL A 32 -4.33 -1.39 -12.63
C VAL A 32 -2.93 -1.18 -13.21
N THR A 33 -2.64 0.04 -13.64
CA THR A 33 -1.28 0.38 -14.08
C THR A 33 -0.35 0.58 -12.88
N ALA A 34 0.94 0.29 -13.04
CA ALA A 34 1.95 0.54 -12.00
C ALA A 34 2.02 2.03 -11.59
N GLY A 35 1.74 2.94 -12.53
CA GLY A 35 1.62 4.38 -12.25
C GLY A 35 0.44 4.71 -11.33
N ALA A 36 -0.74 4.14 -11.59
CA ALA A 36 -1.92 4.32 -10.76
C ALA A 36 -1.71 3.74 -9.35
N LEU A 37 -1.16 2.53 -9.24
CA LEU A 37 -0.83 1.91 -7.95
C LEU A 37 0.16 2.76 -7.15
N SER A 38 1.22 3.26 -7.79
CA SER A 38 2.21 4.14 -7.16
C SER A 38 1.58 5.45 -6.67
N HIS A 39 0.66 6.03 -7.45
CA HIS A 39 -0.08 7.23 -7.06
C HIS A 39 -1.00 6.97 -5.85
N GLN A 40 -1.72 5.85 -5.83
CA GLN A 40 -2.57 5.46 -4.70
C GLN A 40 -1.77 5.27 -3.40
N ILE A 41 -0.61 4.59 -3.49
CA ILE A 41 0.30 4.42 -2.34
C ILE A 41 0.84 5.78 -1.88
N ARG A 42 1.25 6.65 -2.81
CA ARG A 42 1.75 7.98 -2.47
C ARG A 42 0.68 8.82 -1.76
N GLY A 43 -0.55 8.82 -2.26
CA GLY A 43 -1.66 9.52 -1.60
C GLY A 43 -1.96 8.99 -0.20
N LEU A 44 -1.79 7.68 0.03
CA LEU A 44 -1.88 7.09 1.37
C LEU A 44 -0.75 7.58 2.29
N GLU A 45 0.49 7.58 1.79
CA GLU A 45 1.64 8.08 2.54
C GLU A 45 1.50 9.56 2.92
N GLU A 46 0.99 10.38 2.00
CA GLU A 46 0.73 11.80 2.20
C GLU A 46 -0.36 12.03 3.24
N LEU A 47 -1.47 11.28 3.16
CA LEU A 47 -2.58 11.36 4.11
C LEU A 47 -2.14 10.96 5.53
N LEU A 48 -1.27 9.95 5.64
CA LEU A 48 -0.75 9.47 6.93
C LEU A 48 0.44 10.30 7.44
N GLY A 49 1.06 11.14 6.59
CA GLY A 49 2.32 11.83 6.89
C GLY A 49 3.49 10.87 7.12
N LEU A 50 3.42 9.65 6.59
CA LEU A 50 4.39 8.57 6.85
C LEU A 50 4.76 7.87 5.56
N LYS A 51 6.05 7.58 5.38
CA LYS A 51 6.51 6.65 4.34
C LYS A 51 6.19 5.22 4.76
N LEU A 52 5.57 4.48 3.86
CA LEU A 52 5.20 3.07 4.06
C LEU A 52 6.18 2.13 3.35
N PHE A 53 6.81 2.60 2.28
CA PHE A 53 7.84 1.86 1.56
C PHE A 53 9.17 2.62 1.47
N GLU A 54 10.25 1.86 1.56
CA GLU A 54 11.59 2.26 1.14
C GLU A 54 11.83 1.77 -0.29
N ARG A 55 12.26 2.67 -1.17
CA ARG A 55 12.53 2.34 -2.58
C ARG A 55 14.03 2.08 -2.75
N GLY A 56 14.38 0.84 -3.06
CA GLY A 56 15.69 0.47 -3.55
C GLY A 56 15.79 0.57 -5.08
N VAL A 57 16.96 0.26 -5.64
CA VAL A 57 17.25 0.34 -7.09
C VAL A 57 16.39 -0.63 -7.91
N ARG A 58 16.05 -1.79 -7.35
CA ARG A 58 15.25 -2.85 -8.01
C ARG A 58 14.20 -3.49 -7.09
N SER A 59 14.06 -3.00 -5.87
CA SER A 59 13.20 -3.59 -4.85
C SER A 59 12.47 -2.52 -4.07
N ILE A 60 11.36 -2.91 -3.46
CA ILE A 60 10.70 -2.12 -2.42
C ILE A 60 10.73 -2.92 -1.12
N ALA A 61 10.90 -2.23 0.00
CA ALA A 61 10.82 -2.81 1.34
C ALA A 61 9.83 -2.00 2.18
N LEU A 62 9.24 -2.62 3.21
CA LEU A 62 8.37 -1.90 4.13
C LEU A 62 9.21 -1.09 5.12
N THR A 63 8.81 0.15 5.36
CA THR A 63 9.36 0.94 6.48
C THR A 63 8.85 0.36 7.81
N ARG A 64 9.37 0.86 8.95
CA ARG A 64 8.78 0.56 10.27
C ARG A 64 7.29 0.90 10.36
N ALA A 65 6.83 1.95 9.66
CA ALA A 65 5.40 2.30 9.63
C ALA A 65 4.61 1.30 8.77
N GLY A 66 5.13 0.93 7.61
CA GLY A 66 4.54 -0.10 6.75
C GLY A 66 4.41 -1.46 7.46
N LEU A 67 5.45 -1.87 8.19
CA LEU A 67 5.45 -3.11 8.97
C LEU A 67 4.40 -3.13 10.09
N ARG A 68 4.08 -1.97 10.69
CA ARG A 68 3.01 -1.89 11.70
C ARG A 68 1.62 -1.93 11.08
N LEU A 69 1.45 -1.31 9.91
CA LEU A 69 0.15 -1.21 9.25
C LEU A 69 -0.24 -2.52 8.55
N TYR A 70 0.73 -3.22 7.96
CA TYR A 70 0.50 -4.37 7.09
C TYR A 70 -0.30 -5.52 7.73
N PRO A 71 0.01 -5.99 8.96
CA PRO A 71 -0.72 -7.12 9.56
C PRO A 71 -2.22 -6.84 9.74
N GLY A 72 -2.59 -5.63 10.15
CA GLY A 72 -3.98 -5.23 10.36
C GLY A 72 -4.77 -5.19 9.04
N LEU A 73 -4.18 -4.60 7.99
CA LEU A 73 -4.81 -4.56 6.67
C LEU A 73 -4.93 -5.96 6.06
N ARG A 74 -3.88 -6.78 6.16
CA ARG A 74 -3.90 -8.16 5.66
C ARG A 74 -5.00 -8.98 6.33
N ALA A 75 -5.09 -8.90 7.66
CA ALA A 75 -6.12 -9.61 8.42
C ALA A 75 -7.53 -9.15 8.01
N GLY A 76 -7.76 -7.84 7.99
CA GLY A 76 -9.05 -7.26 7.63
C GLY A 76 -9.49 -7.61 6.20
N PHE A 77 -8.60 -7.47 5.21
CA PHE A 77 -8.92 -7.83 3.83
C PHE A 77 -9.15 -9.33 3.63
N THR A 78 -8.48 -10.19 4.42
CA THR A 78 -8.70 -11.64 4.36
C THR A 78 -10.10 -12.03 4.84
N GLN A 79 -10.67 -11.29 5.80
CA GLN A 79 -12.00 -11.59 6.35
C GLN A 79 -13.16 -11.23 5.43
N ILE A 80 -12.94 -10.34 4.45
CA ILE A 80 -13.96 -9.85 3.53
C ILE A 80 -13.75 -10.34 2.09
N ARG A 81 -12.85 -11.32 1.90
CA ARG A 81 -12.54 -11.94 0.61
C ARG A 81 -13.38 -13.20 0.41
#